data_AF-A0A8J4WGN2-F1
#
_entry.id   AF-A0A8J4WGN2-F1
#
_cell.length_a   1.000
_cell.length_b   1.000
_cell.length_c   1.000
_cell.angle_alpha   90.00
_cell.angle_beta   90.00
_cell.angle_gamma   90.00
#
_symmetry.space_group_name_H-M   'P 1'
#
loop_
_entity.id
_entity.type
_entity.pdbx_description
1 polymer ?
#
loop_
_entity_poly.entity_id
_entity_poly.type
_entity_poly.pdbx_seq_one_letter_code
_entity_poly.pdbx_strand_id
1 'polypeptide(L)'
;MLSRRDSYDTPDQDYIPQAQPREIFREPSEVQTISDRGGYSYSAAYHIRPTEDNASSPRASTFSYSGANTRGISTSGSGVGLIAAQAAPLPRASMLDRNIKAVSEPTITGFVAKTQHYKGRYRRWPGILLLVAIVLGGVVAITFAGLHTKSTSTARQEAYAKRKASASAITGGASGSGSDLVSDDGEVGNPKSYPDMGCELPDYQSKDGHIYSVFSNGTEVAIDIKGINWFGMETGTAIPLGLWDNSQNGTTAYQIAYFLEKNKFNAVRLPLCVNWILTNPVPETSLINTDENRAISVKNYMSLLKSLIKALAYRKIGVLMSMHTLTSTDNGGLWYSDNITQSDFLDAIDTLTGDLCSDSYWNIIGIDLKNEPYEATWGDGEDTDWHSGAKTIGDRMLKGCSNWLGFVEGIYDSHTLTIDDTEYDFYDWYGSGLANANNYPLSFSTENKVVYAPHYYTPAVYPQSYLYGGGTTGDSGILEDYVELSNSSLKTRLEATMDEMFGFIADNNSAALLLGEFGGLYATDLHPELTTQRCTDLTIDIMIANGWSGGFIWSLNPESAYQYNPADTYGTFTEGVLEDDWLTANSEFLEGLVAMNDLENLRMMPCSQVDASSSGSSGSD
;
A
#
# COMPACT_ATOMS: atom_id res chain seq x y z
N MET A 1 40.22 -37.94 -27.82
CA MET A 1 40.39 -38.09 -29.28
C MET A 1 39.06 -37.74 -29.92
N LEU A 2 39.05 -36.64 -30.71
CA LEU A 2 38.15 -36.27 -31.83
C LEU A 2 36.62 -36.26 -31.56
N SER A 3 35.79 -35.28 -31.92
CA SER A 3 35.84 -33.98 -32.65
C SER A 3 34.38 -33.44 -32.60
N ARG A 4 34.08 -32.26 -32.03
CA ARG A 4 33.93 -30.91 -32.65
C ARG A 4 32.70 -30.69 -33.57
N ARG A 5 31.96 -29.60 -33.25
CA ARG A 5 31.03 -28.76 -34.06
C ARG A 5 29.59 -29.30 -34.21
N ASP A 6 28.50 -28.53 -34.06
CA ASP A 6 28.25 -27.15 -34.50
C ASP A 6 27.46 -26.27 -33.50
N SER A 7 27.83 -25.00 -33.52
CA SER A 7 27.15 -23.82 -32.96
C SER A 7 26.12 -23.32 -33.99
N TYR A 8 24.96 -22.85 -33.55
CA TYR A 8 24.11 -21.97 -34.36
C TYR A 8 23.84 -20.69 -33.57
N ASP A 9 24.45 -19.62 -34.08
CA ASP A 9 24.22 -18.23 -33.75
C ASP A 9 22.78 -17.83 -34.12
N THR A 10 22.06 -17.22 -33.17
CA THR A 10 20.91 -16.35 -33.45
C THR A 10 21.41 -14.92 -33.66
N PRO A 11 20.93 -14.18 -34.68
CA PRO A 11 21.47 -12.87 -35.00
C PRO A 11 21.02 -11.81 -34.00
N ASP A 12 21.97 -10.95 -33.63
CA ASP A 12 21.73 -9.64 -33.00
C ASP A 12 20.66 -8.87 -33.78
N GLN A 13 19.54 -8.57 -33.13
CA GLN A 13 18.61 -7.55 -33.61
C GLN A 13 19.00 -6.21 -33.01
N ASP A 14 19.13 -5.24 -33.90
CA ASP A 14 19.43 -3.83 -33.64
C ASP A 14 18.63 -3.28 -32.46
N TYR A 15 19.33 -3.03 -31.35
CA TYR A 15 18.83 -2.21 -30.25
C TYR A 15 18.76 -0.76 -30.74
N ILE A 16 17.58 -0.33 -31.17
CA ILE A 16 17.28 1.08 -31.38
C ILE A 16 17.14 1.70 -29.98
N PRO A 17 18.00 2.66 -29.59
CA PRO A 17 17.83 3.35 -28.31
C PRO A 17 16.51 4.12 -28.37
N GLN A 18 15.50 3.64 -27.64
CA GLN A 18 14.29 4.43 -27.44
C GLN A 18 14.67 5.67 -26.61
N ALA A 19 14.16 6.82 -27.05
CA ALA A 19 14.38 8.09 -26.39
C ALA A 19 13.98 8.00 -24.91
N GLN A 20 14.84 8.55 -24.05
CA GLN A 20 14.60 8.73 -22.61
C GLN A 20 13.18 9.25 -22.37
N PRO A 21 12.32 8.53 -21.64
CA PRO A 21 11.05 9.06 -21.17
C PRO A 21 11.33 10.25 -20.24
N ARG A 22 10.53 11.31 -20.37
CA ARG A 22 10.64 12.54 -19.60
C ARG A 22 10.71 12.26 -18.09
N GLU A 23 11.66 12.90 -17.43
CA GLU A 23 11.65 13.17 -15.99
C GLU A 23 10.31 13.81 -15.61
N ILE A 24 9.38 13.03 -15.07
CA ILE A 24 8.09 13.55 -14.56
C ILE A 24 8.14 13.75 -13.03
N PHE A 25 9.20 13.26 -12.36
CA PHE A 25 9.35 13.30 -10.90
C PHE A 25 10.59 14.06 -10.40
N ARG A 26 11.24 14.89 -11.24
CA ARG A 26 12.38 15.73 -10.77
C ARG A 26 12.01 17.15 -10.34
N GLU A 27 10.76 17.55 -10.53
CA GLU A 27 10.24 18.74 -9.87
C GLU A 27 9.51 18.24 -8.63
N PRO A 28 10.10 18.36 -7.42
CA PRO A 28 9.31 18.16 -6.21
C PRO A 28 8.14 19.12 -6.28
N SER A 29 6.92 18.62 -6.06
CA SER A 29 5.88 19.54 -5.61
C SER A 29 6.45 20.26 -4.39
N GLU A 30 6.40 21.59 -4.36
CA GLU A 30 6.81 22.47 -3.24
C GLU A 30 6.12 22.14 -1.89
N VAL A 31 5.44 21.00 -1.80
CA VAL A 31 4.60 20.50 -0.71
C VAL A 31 5.22 19.25 -0.04
N GLN A 32 6.29 18.68 -0.58
CA GLN A 32 6.93 17.46 -0.04
C GLN A 32 8.30 17.68 0.64
N THR A 33 8.70 18.92 0.86
CA THR A 33 9.65 19.21 1.93
C THR A 33 8.89 19.12 3.25
N ILE A 34 9.46 18.46 4.27
CA ILE A 34 9.09 18.77 5.65
C ILE A 34 9.40 20.27 5.80
N SER A 35 8.36 21.09 5.63
CA SER A 35 8.31 22.55 5.78
C SER A 35 9.65 23.29 5.68
N ASP A 36 9.90 23.94 4.54
CA ASP A 36 10.99 24.92 4.30
C ASP A 36 10.95 26.19 5.19
N ARG A 37 10.42 26.14 6.42
CA ARG A 37 10.28 27.29 7.33
C ARG A 37 10.91 27.13 8.71
N GLY A 38 11.96 26.32 8.83
CA GLY A 38 12.82 26.28 10.02
C GLY A 38 13.87 27.41 10.14
N GLY A 39 13.74 28.51 9.40
CA GLY A 39 14.75 29.59 9.37
C GLY A 39 14.15 30.97 9.58
N TYR A 40 14.15 31.47 10.82
CA TYR A 40 13.89 32.89 11.09
C TYR A 40 15.18 33.63 11.45
N SER A 41 15.52 34.62 10.62
CA SER A 41 16.53 35.61 10.93
C SER A 41 15.96 36.66 11.89
N TYR A 42 16.74 36.98 12.92
CA TYR A 42 16.50 38.12 13.80
C TYR A 42 16.65 39.44 13.02
N SER A 43 15.63 40.31 13.04
CA SER A 43 15.87 41.73 13.28
C SER A 43 14.60 42.53 13.61
N ALA A 44 14.72 43.29 14.69
CA ALA A 44 13.91 44.38 15.21
C ALA A 44 13.10 45.23 14.21
N ALA A 45 11.88 45.58 14.65
CA ALA A 45 11.15 46.83 14.48
C ALA A 45 11.54 47.75 13.29
N TYR A 46 10.59 48.03 12.39
CA TYR A 46 10.09 49.38 12.10
C TYR A 46 8.90 49.32 11.14
N HIS A 47 7.86 50.11 11.44
CA HIS A 47 6.77 50.45 10.54
C HIS A 47 7.26 50.92 9.16
N ILE A 48 6.49 50.62 8.09
CA ILE A 48 6.00 51.56 7.06
C ILE A 48 5.22 50.77 5.97
N ARG A 49 4.00 51.22 5.63
CA ARG A 49 3.25 50.84 4.41
C ARG A 49 3.86 51.51 3.17
N PRO A 50 3.81 50.87 1.98
CA PRO A 50 3.05 51.47 0.84
C PRO A 50 2.39 50.39 -0.07
N THR A 51 1.10 50.48 -0.42
CA THR A 51 0.45 51.08 -1.63
C THR A 51 0.78 50.47 -3.00
N GLU A 52 -0.31 50.19 -3.73
CA GLU A 52 -0.54 49.71 -5.10
C GLU A 52 0.38 50.29 -6.20
N ASP A 53 0.75 49.48 -7.20
CA ASP A 53 0.28 49.62 -8.60
C ASP A 53 1.03 48.74 -9.63
N ASN A 54 0.27 48.35 -10.68
CA ASN A 54 0.65 47.97 -12.05
C ASN A 54 1.23 46.59 -12.38
N ALA A 55 0.32 45.67 -12.75
CA ALA A 55 0.62 44.56 -13.67
C ALA A 55 0.32 44.97 -15.13
N SER A 56 1.32 44.82 -16.00
CA SER A 56 1.18 44.95 -17.46
C SER A 56 1.77 43.70 -18.13
N SER A 57 0.92 42.81 -18.65
CA SER A 57 1.31 41.71 -19.55
C SER A 57 1.02 42.07 -21.01
N PRO A 58 1.92 41.72 -21.95
CA PRO A 58 1.56 41.63 -23.34
C PRO A 58 1.60 40.19 -23.89
N ARG A 59 0.56 39.90 -24.68
CA ARG A 59 0.52 39.15 -25.95
C ARG A 59 0.23 37.64 -25.97
N ALA A 60 -0.96 37.41 -26.51
CA ALA A 60 -1.42 36.28 -27.29
C ALA A 60 -0.67 36.07 -28.63
N SER A 61 -0.68 34.82 -29.10
CA SER A 61 -0.92 34.41 -30.51
C SER A 61 -1.26 32.91 -30.51
N THR A 62 -2.53 32.48 -30.65
CA THR A 62 -3.28 32.16 -31.90
C THR A 62 -2.56 31.25 -32.89
N PHE A 63 -3.06 30.02 -33.06
CA PHE A 63 -3.36 29.46 -34.39
C PHE A 63 -4.48 28.42 -34.30
N SER A 64 -5.46 28.60 -35.17
CA SER A 64 -6.67 27.81 -35.35
C SER A 64 -6.71 27.29 -36.79
N TYR A 65 -7.33 26.12 -37.01
CA TYR A 65 -8.00 25.85 -38.28
C TYR A 65 -9.12 24.82 -38.13
N SER A 66 -10.30 25.22 -38.59
CA SER A 66 -11.47 24.39 -38.87
C SER A 66 -12.01 24.81 -40.23
N GLY A 67 -12.45 23.87 -41.07
CA GLY A 67 -13.36 24.20 -42.18
C GLY A 67 -13.28 23.30 -43.41
N ALA A 68 -14.35 22.53 -43.62
CA ALA A 68 -14.64 21.68 -44.77
C ALA A 68 -15.08 22.46 -46.03
N ASN A 69 -14.99 21.90 -47.25
CA ASN A 69 -16.13 21.31 -48.00
C ASN A 69 -15.83 20.83 -49.46
N THR A 70 -16.49 19.72 -49.81
CA THR A 70 -16.90 19.01 -51.05
C THR A 70 -16.65 19.47 -52.52
N ARG A 71 -16.37 18.45 -53.39
CA ARG A 71 -16.96 18.03 -54.72
C ARG A 71 -15.82 17.57 -55.69
N GLY A 72 -15.84 16.49 -56.49
CA GLY A 72 -16.69 15.32 -56.75
C GLY A 72 -16.14 14.49 -57.95
N ILE A 73 -16.45 13.18 -57.98
CA ILE A 73 -16.61 12.25 -59.15
C ILE A 73 -15.37 11.77 -59.96
N SER A 74 -14.96 10.49 -59.82
CA SER A 74 -15.22 9.33 -60.75
C SER A 74 -14.19 8.18 -60.70
N THR A 75 -14.74 6.96 -60.50
CA THR A 75 -14.42 5.63 -61.09
C THR A 75 -13.00 5.01 -61.07
N SER A 76 -12.89 3.89 -60.34
CA SER A 76 -12.35 2.54 -60.68
C SER A 76 -11.92 1.90 -59.34
N GLY A 77 -12.21 0.66 -58.95
CA GLY A 77 -12.54 -0.55 -59.67
C GLY A 77 -11.59 -1.64 -59.16
N SER A 78 -12.09 -2.54 -58.31
CA SER A 78 -11.60 -3.91 -57.97
C SER A 78 -11.54 -4.16 -56.46
N GLY A 79 -12.56 -4.88 -55.97
CA GLY A 79 -12.70 -5.34 -54.59
C GLY A 79 -12.02 -6.70 -54.35
N VAL A 80 -11.65 -6.89 -53.09
CA VAL A 80 -11.06 -8.09 -52.50
C VAL A 80 -12.16 -9.13 -52.25
N GLY A 81 -11.93 -10.37 -52.71
CA GLY A 81 -12.87 -11.48 -52.57
C GLY A 81 -12.81 -12.15 -51.19
N LEU A 82 -13.98 -12.30 -50.58
CA LEU A 82 -14.27 -13.24 -49.49
C LEU A 82 -14.82 -14.53 -50.10
N ILE A 83 -14.24 -15.68 -49.76
CA ILE A 83 -14.70 -17.00 -50.20
C ILE A 83 -15.47 -17.66 -49.06
N ALA A 84 -16.77 -17.85 -49.26
CA ALA A 84 -17.59 -18.86 -48.59
C ALA A 84 -18.17 -19.77 -49.67
N ALA A 85 -18.10 -21.09 -49.50
CA ALA A 85 -18.69 -22.04 -50.44
C ALA A 85 -19.40 -23.19 -49.70
N GLN A 86 -20.70 -23.32 -49.97
CA GLN A 86 -21.52 -24.51 -49.75
C GLN A 86 -21.56 -25.39 -51.03
N ALA A 87 -21.48 -26.70 -50.79
CA ALA A 87 -22.08 -27.88 -51.45
C ALA A 87 -22.14 -28.12 -53.00
N ALA A 88 -21.66 -29.34 -53.33
CA ALA A 88 -22.08 -30.33 -54.35
C ALA A 88 -21.54 -30.23 -55.82
N PRO A 89 -21.47 -31.33 -56.62
CA PRO A 89 -21.41 -32.79 -56.35
C PRO A 89 -20.24 -33.55 -57.07
N LEU A 90 -20.08 -34.83 -56.72
CA LEU A 90 -19.11 -35.83 -57.23
C LEU A 90 -19.23 -36.19 -58.74
N PRO A 91 -18.11 -36.58 -59.40
CA PRO A 91 -18.13 -37.56 -60.47
C PRO A 91 -17.44 -38.89 -60.06
N ARG A 92 -18.16 -40.00 -60.28
CA ARG A 92 -17.67 -41.38 -60.20
C ARG A 92 -16.65 -41.65 -61.31
N ALA A 93 -15.51 -42.25 -60.96
CA ALA A 93 -14.64 -42.94 -61.91
C ALA A 93 -14.99 -44.44 -61.95
N SER A 94 -15.24 -44.92 -63.17
CA SER A 94 -15.50 -46.32 -63.53
C SER A 94 -14.20 -47.12 -63.57
N MET A 95 -14.16 -48.29 -62.92
CA MET A 95 -13.19 -49.35 -63.21
C MET A 95 -13.94 -50.67 -63.41
N LEU A 96 -14.61 -50.77 -64.56
CA LEU A 96 -14.97 -52.04 -65.18
C LEU A 96 -13.96 -52.28 -66.32
N ASP A 97 -12.88 -53.00 -66.05
CA ASP A 97 -12.31 -53.95 -67.01
C ASP A 97 -11.18 -54.77 -66.36
N ARG A 98 -11.52 -55.94 -65.80
CA ARG A 98 -10.54 -57.02 -65.57
C ARG A 98 -11.18 -58.35 -65.92
N ASN A 99 -10.96 -58.75 -67.16
CA ASN A 99 -11.27 -60.05 -67.75
C ASN A 99 -10.66 -61.20 -66.94
N ILE A 100 -11.50 -62.05 -66.33
CA ILE A 100 -11.12 -63.38 -65.87
C ILE A 100 -11.94 -64.38 -66.70
N LYS A 101 -11.24 -65.16 -67.54
CA LYS A 101 -11.81 -66.22 -68.38
C LYS A 101 -12.45 -67.31 -67.52
N ALA A 102 -13.75 -67.56 -67.71
CA ALA A 102 -14.42 -68.78 -67.27
C ALA A 102 -14.53 -69.74 -68.46
N VAL A 103 -14.07 -70.99 -68.26
CA VAL A 103 -14.20 -72.10 -69.20
C VAL A 103 -15.64 -72.62 -69.16
N SER A 104 -16.17 -72.95 -70.33
CA SER A 104 -17.55 -73.35 -70.61
C SER A 104 -17.87 -74.82 -70.28
N GLU A 105 -19.08 -74.98 -69.70
CA GLU A 105 -20.09 -76.03 -69.96
C GLU A 105 -19.86 -77.50 -69.53
N PRO A 106 -20.91 -78.37 -69.46
CA PRO A 106 -22.35 -78.12 -69.60
C PRO A 106 -23.24 -78.73 -68.49
N THR A 107 -24.46 -78.21 -68.47
CA THR A 107 -25.66 -78.67 -67.76
C THR A 107 -26.14 -80.04 -68.27
N ILE A 108 -26.34 -81.04 -67.41
CA ILE A 108 -27.33 -82.12 -67.64
C ILE A 108 -28.08 -82.47 -66.35
N THR A 109 -29.38 -82.61 -66.55
CA THR A 109 -30.54 -82.94 -65.71
C THR A 109 -30.41 -84.09 -64.71
N GLY A 110 -31.00 -83.89 -63.53
CA GLY A 110 -31.69 -84.94 -62.77
C GLY A 110 -30.99 -85.42 -61.48
N PHE A 111 -31.32 -84.82 -60.33
CA PHE A 111 -31.25 -85.49 -59.02
C PHE A 111 -32.21 -84.84 -58.03
N VAL A 112 -33.11 -85.65 -57.46
CA VAL A 112 -33.84 -85.34 -56.23
C VAL A 112 -32.88 -85.53 -55.06
N ALA A 113 -32.62 -84.51 -54.23
CA ALA A 113 -31.98 -84.72 -52.93
C ALA A 113 -32.23 -83.61 -51.90
N LYS A 114 -32.99 -84.00 -50.87
CA LYS A 114 -32.95 -83.59 -49.45
C LYS A 114 -33.14 -82.11 -49.08
N THR A 115 -34.29 -81.84 -48.48
CA THR A 115 -34.53 -80.76 -47.52
C THR A 115 -33.52 -80.85 -46.35
N GLN A 116 -32.49 -80.02 -46.37
CA GLN A 116 -31.70 -79.74 -45.17
C GLN A 116 -32.36 -78.61 -44.38
N HIS A 117 -32.89 -78.94 -43.21
CA HIS A 117 -33.25 -77.96 -42.19
C HIS A 117 -32.00 -77.16 -41.77
N TYR A 118 -31.90 -75.92 -42.24
CA TYR A 118 -30.88 -74.98 -41.80
C TYR A 118 -31.19 -74.54 -40.36
N LYS A 119 -30.61 -75.22 -39.37
CA LYS A 119 -30.56 -74.71 -38.00
C LYS A 119 -29.64 -73.49 -38.00
N GLY A 120 -30.20 -72.31 -37.71
CA GLY A 120 -29.51 -71.03 -37.74
C GLY A 120 -28.15 -71.10 -37.05
N ARG A 121 -27.08 -70.93 -37.84
CA ARG A 121 -25.75 -70.63 -37.30
C ARG A 121 -25.87 -69.29 -36.60
N TYR A 122 -25.72 -69.24 -35.27
CA TYR A 122 -25.57 -67.97 -34.55
C TYR A 122 -24.49 -67.17 -35.25
N ARG A 123 -24.90 -66.11 -35.94
CA ARG A 123 -24.02 -65.16 -36.62
C ARG A 123 -23.38 -64.32 -35.53
N ARG A 124 -22.44 -64.91 -34.78
CA ARG A 124 -21.58 -64.18 -33.85
C ARG A 124 -20.68 -63.32 -34.74
N TRP A 125 -20.94 -62.03 -34.81
CA TRP A 125 -20.19 -61.06 -35.61
C TRP A 125 -18.92 -60.66 -34.85
N PRO A 126 -17.78 -61.35 -35.01
CA PRO A 126 -16.60 -61.08 -34.20
C PRO A 126 -16.04 -59.68 -34.53
N GLY A 127 -16.25 -59.24 -35.78
CA GLY A 127 -15.89 -57.89 -36.23
C GLY A 127 -16.71 -56.77 -35.59
N ILE A 128 -17.97 -57.00 -35.20
CA ILE A 128 -18.77 -55.98 -34.50
C ILE A 128 -18.28 -55.84 -33.05
N LEU A 129 -17.98 -56.94 -32.37
CA LEU A 129 -17.40 -56.90 -31.02
C LEU A 129 -16.01 -56.27 -31.02
N LEU A 130 -15.17 -56.58 -32.02
CA LEU A 130 -13.87 -55.94 -32.20
C LEU A 130 -14.00 -54.44 -32.48
N LEU A 131 -14.95 -54.05 -33.35
CA LEU A 131 -15.19 -52.63 -33.65
C LEU A 131 -15.72 -51.88 -32.43
N VAL A 132 -16.61 -52.48 -31.64
CA VAL A 132 -17.05 -51.92 -30.35
C VAL A 132 -15.89 -51.80 -29.38
N ALA A 133 -15.01 -52.81 -29.27
CA ALA A 133 -13.83 -52.74 -28.42
C ALA A 133 -12.83 -51.66 -28.86
N ILE A 134 -12.63 -51.47 -30.17
CA ILE A 134 -11.77 -50.40 -30.71
C ILE A 134 -12.38 -49.03 -30.42
N VAL A 135 -13.68 -48.85 -30.63
CA VAL A 135 -14.37 -47.58 -30.37
C VAL A 135 -14.33 -47.26 -28.87
N LEU A 136 -14.64 -48.23 -28.01
CA LEU A 136 -14.57 -48.04 -26.55
C LEU A 136 -13.13 -47.77 -26.10
N GLY A 137 -12.15 -48.51 -26.62
CA GLY A 137 -10.73 -48.27 -26.34
C GLY A 137 -10.27 -46.89 -26.80
N GLY A 138 -10.73 -46.43 -27.97
CA GLY A 138 -10.49 -45.10 -28.50
C GLY A 138 -11.09 -44.00 -27.62
N VAL A 139 -12.35 -44.17 -27.20
CA VAL A 139 -13.01 -43.24 -26.26
C VAL A 139 -12.25 -43.17 -24.94
N VAL A 140 -11.91 -44.32 -24.35
CA VAL A 140 -11.13 -44.37 -23.10
C VAL A 140 -9.76 -43.72 -23.26
N ALA A 141 -9.04 -43.99 -24.36
CA ALA A 141 -7.74 -43.39 -24.62
C ALA A 141 -7.82 -41.87 -24.82
N ILE A 142 -8.82 -41.38 -25.55
CA ILE A 142 -9.05 -39.94 -25.75
C ILE A 142 -9.42 -39.28 -24.43
N THR A 143 -10.32 -39.87 -23.64
CA THR A 143 -10.70 -39.35 -22.33
C THR A 143 -9.50 -39.32 -21.39
N PHE A 144 -8.71 -40.39 -21.33
CA PHE A 144 -7.50 -40.45 -20.50
C PHE A 144 -6.45 -39.42 -20.94
N ALA A 145 -6.16 -39.32 -22.24
CA ALA A 145 -5.23 -38.34 -22.78
C ALA A 145 -5.73 -36.90 -22.54
N GLY A 146 -7.04 -36.66 -22.64
CA GLY A 146 -7.68 -35.38 -22.34
C GLY A 146 -7.55 -35.00 -20.86
N LEU A 147 -7.84 -35.94 -19.94
CA LEU A 147 -7.66 -35.73 -18.50
C LEU A 147 -6.20 -35.49 -18.14
N HIS A 148 -5.27 -36.28 -18.71
CA HIS A 148 -3.84 -36.11 -18.50
C HIS A 148 -3.34 -34.75 -19.04
N THR A 149 -3.74 -34.37 -20.26
CA THR A 149 -3.37 -33.08 -20.85
C THR A 149 -3.94 -31.92 -20.04
N LYS A 150 -5.18 -32.02 -19.56
CA LYS A 150 -5.80 -31.04 -18.67
C LYS A 150 -4.98 -30.89 -17.38
N SER A 151 -4.69 -32.01 -16.70
CA SER A 151 -3.89 -32.00 -15.46
C SER A 151 -2.50 -31.38 -15.67
N THR A 152 -1.80 -31.75 -16.74
CA THR A 152 -0.48 -31.19 -17.06
C THR A 152 -0.55 -29.71 -17.47
N SER A 153 -1.62 -29.30 -18.15
CA SER A 153 -1.86 -27.90 -18.48
C SER A 153 -2.09 -27.05 -17.24
N THR A 154 -2.97 -27.50 -16.34
CA THR A 154 -3.26 -26.83 -15.05
C THR A 154 -1.99 -26.71 -14.21
N ALA A 155 -1.21 -27.78 -14.08
CA ALA A 155 0.06 -27.74 -13.34
C ALA A 155 1.06 -26.73 -13.94
N ARG A 156 1.13 -26.59 -15.27
CA ARG A 156 1.98 -25.58 -15.92
C ARG A 156 1.49 -24.15 -15.68
N GLN A 157 0.17 -23.94 -15.69
CA GLN A 157 -0.44 -22.63 -15.39
C GLN A 157 -0.17 -22.23 -13.95
N GLU A 158 -0.41 -23.12 -12.99
CA GLU A 158 -0.10 -22.88 -11.56
C GLU A 158 1.39 -22.58 -11.36
N ALA A 159 2.29 -23.34 -12.00
CA ALA A 159 3.72 -23.11 -11.90
C ALA A 159 4.14 -21.76 -12.53
N TYR A 160 3.49 -21.34 -13.61
CA TYR A 160 3.72 -20.03 -14.21
C TYR A 160 3.22 -18.91 -13.30
N ALA A 161 2.00 -19.00 -12.78
CA ALA A 161 1.40 -18.01 -11.89
C ALA A 161 2.24 -17.82 -10.62
N LYS A 162 2.71 -18.92 -10.00
CA LYS A 162 3.64 -18.84 -8.86
C LYS A 162 4.95 -18.15 -9.22
N ARG A 163 5.56 -18.47 -10.37
CA ARG A 163 6.80 -17.80 -10.80
C ARG A 163 6.59 -16.31 -11.06
N LYS A 164 5.46 -15.92 -11.64
CA LYS A 164 5.10 -14.51 -11.84
C LYS A 164 4.98 -13.80 -10.49
N ALA A 165 4.19 -14.37 -9.56
CA ALA A 165 4.01 -13.82 -8.23
C ALA A 165 5.32 -13.68 -7.44
N SER A 166 6.22 -14.67 -7.54
CA SER A 166 7.55 -14.61 -6.91
C SER A 166 8.48 -13.59 -7.58
N ALA A 167 8.34 -13.33 -8.88
CA ALA A 167 9.14 -12.34 -9.59
C ALA A 167 8.72 -10.90 -9.26
N SER A 168 7.45 -10.69 -8.93
CA SER A 168 6.89 -9.40 -8.47
C SER A 168 6.99 -9.21 -6.96
N ALA A 169 7.63 -10.14 -6.23
CA ALA A 169 7.77 -10.02 -4.78
C ALA A 169 8.88 -9.03 -4.43
N ILE A 170 8.61 -8.20 -3.40
CA ILE A 170 9.61 -7.29 -2.86
C ILE A 170 10.77 -8.12 -2.27
N THR A 171 11.99 -7.86 -2.74
CA THR A 171 13.20 -8.58 -2.33
C THR A 171 13.96 -7.83 -1.22
N GLY A 172 14.98 -8.45 -0.60
CA GLY A 172 15.79 -7.82 0.45
C GLY A 172 15.23 -7.91 1.87
N GLY A 173 13.92 -8.19 2.04
CA GLY A 173 13.30 -8.41 3.34
C GLY A 173 13.34 -9.86 3.86
N ALA A 174 12.70 -10.09 5.00
CA ALA A 174 12.57 -11.42 5.60
C ALA A 174 11.90 -12.43 4.65
N SER A 175 12.48 -13.63 4.55
CA SER A 175 11.92 -14.74 3.76
C SER A 175 11.02 -15.64 4.61
N GLY A 176 9.93 -16.17 4.04
CA GLY A 176 9.06 -17.09 4.77
C GLY A 176 8.02 -17.80 3.90
N SER A 177 7.53 -18.94 4.37
CA SER A 177 6.47 -19.72 3.72
C SER A 177 5.09 -19.22 4.14
N GLY A 178 4.57 -18.17 3.49
CA GLY A 178 3.15 -17.84 3.54
C GLY A 178 2.38 -18.60 2.46
N SER A 179 1.09 -18.93 2.69
CA SER A 179 0.24 -19.39 1.60
C SER A 179 -0.15 -18.20 0.74
N ASP A 180 0.31 -18.16 -0.50
CA ASP A 180 -0.13 -17.15 -1.44
C ASP A 180 -1.64 -17.27 -1.71
N LEU A 181 -2.31 -16.13 -1.84
CA LEU A 181 -3.71 -16.10 -2.23
C LEU A 181 -3.82 -16.51 -3.70
N VAL A 182 -4.54 -17.60 -3.97
CA VAL A 182 -4.83 -18.07 -5.32
C VAL A 182 -6.26 -17.71 -5.68
N SER A 183 -6.41 -16.89 -6.72
CA SER A 183 -7.70 -16.46 -7.27
C SER A 183 -8.41 -17.62 -7.98
N ASP A 184 -9.72 -17.45 -8.24
CA ASP A 184 -10.58 -18.45 -8.92
C ASP A 184 -10.12 -18.81 -10.35
N ASP A 185 -9.39 -17.91 -10.99
CA ASP A 185 -8.77 -18.07 -12.31
C ASP A 185 -7.32 -18.57 -12.27
N GLY A 186 -6.80 -18.89 -11.08
CA GLY A 186 -5.47 -19.45 -10.87
C GLY A 186 -4.34 -18.42 -10.78
N GLU A 187 -4.64 -17.12 -10.84
CA GLU A 187 -3.66 -16.07 -10.55
C GLU A 187 -3.24 -16.11 -9.08
N VAL A 188 -1.94 -15.94 -8.83
CA VAL A 188 -1.34 -16.01 -7.50
C VAL A 188 -0.92 -14.61 -7.09
N GLY A 189 -1.39 -14.13 -5.94
CA GLY A 189 -1.02 -12.81 -5.41
C GLY A 189 -1.63 -11.60 -6.14
N ASN A 190 -2.58 -11.83 -7.03
CA ASN A 190 -3.36 -10.78 -7.68
C ASN A 190 -4.84 -11.19 -7.70
N PRO A 191 -5.54 -11.15 -6.55
CA PRO A 191 -6.94 -11.57 -6.47
C PRO A 191 -7.88 -10.55 -7.16
N LYS A 192 -9.06 -11.00 -7.59
CA LYS A 192 -10.16 -10.10 -8.00
C LYS A 192 -10.89 -9.45 -6.82
N SER A 193 -10.80 -10.07 -5.64
CA SER A 193 -11.33 -9.58 -4.39
C SER A 193 -10.59 -10.25 -3.24
N TYR A 194 -10.31 -9.50 -2.17
CA TYR A 194 -9.82 -10.09 -0.93
C TYR A 194 -10.94 -10.87 -0.23
N PRO A 195 -10.67 -12.07 0.31
CA PRO A 195 -11.67 -12.85 1.01
C PRO A 195 -12.10 -12.14 2.29
N ASP A 196 -13.38 -12.27 2.64
CA ASP A 196 -13.87 -11.85 3.95
C ASP A 196 -13.32 -12.81 5.00
N MET A 197 -12.59 -12.25 5.97
CA MET A 197 -11.97 -13.02 7.05
C MET A 197 -12.99 -13.37 8.15
N GLY A 198 -14.21 -12.83 8.10
CA GLY A 198 -15.26 -13.06 9.09
C GLY A 198 -14.92 -12.51 10.48
N CYS A 199 -14.00 -11.55 10.55
CA CYS A 199 -13.56 -10.96 11.81
C CYS A 199 -14.58 -9.91 12.28
N GLU A 200 -14.95 -9.94 13.55
CA GLU A 200 -15.67 -8.83 14.16
C GLU A 200 -14.75 -7.61 14.30
N LEU A 201 -15.31 -6.39 14.19
CA LEU A 201 -14.63 -5.15 14.57
C LEU A 201 -14.52 -5.10 16.10
N PRO A 202 -13.32 -5.29 16.70
CA PRO A 202 -13.17 -5.24 18.14
C PRO A 202 -13.41 -3.82 18.65
N ASP A 203 -13.79 -3.72 19.91
CA ASP A 203 -13.73 -2.46 20.63
C ASP A 203 -12.26 -2.18 21.00
N TYR A 204 -11.59 -1.34 20.21
CA TYR A 204 -10.21 -0.96 20.49
C TYR A 204 -10.16 -0.02 21.69
N GLN A 205 -9.33 -0.34 22.68
CA GLN A 205 -9.21 0.42 23.92
C GLN A 205 -7.75 0.76 24.22
N SER A 206 -7.52 1.93 24.80
CA SER A 206 -6.25 2.44 25.30
C SER A 206 -6.35 2.53 26.81
N LYS A 207 -5.64 1.64 27.50
CA LYS A 207 -5.66 1.52 28.96
C LYS A 207 -4.39 0.84 29.45
N ASP A 208 -4.02 1.07 30.69
CA ASP A 208 -2.83 0.46 31.32
C ASP A 208 -1.55 0.65 30.47
N GLY A 209 -1.42 1.79 29.78
CA GLY A 209 -0.27 2.11 28.90
C GLY A 209 -0.27 1.38 27.55
N HIS A 210 -1.26 0.55 27.24
CA HIS A 210 -1.29 -0.30 26.04
C HIS A 210 -2.59 -0.18 25.23
N ILE A 211 -2.50 -0.57 23.96
CA ILE A 211 -3.66 -0.76 23.09
C ILE A 211 -4.18 -2.20 23.23
N TYR A 212 -5.50 -2.36 23.34
CA TYR A 212 -6.20 -3.63 23.44
C TYR A 212 -7.24 -3.77 22.34
N SER A 213 -7.34 -4.96 21.73
CA SER A 213 -8.56 -5.40 21.06
C SER A 213 -9.47 -6.09 22.07
N VAL A 214 -10.63 -5.51 22.34
CA VAL A 214 -11.67 -6.08 23.21
C VAL A 214 -12.79 -6.68 22.36
N PHE A 215 -12.93 -8.00 22.42
CA PHE A 215 -13.91 -8.74 21.63
C PHE A 215 -15.25 -8.89 22.35
N SER A 216 -16.33 -9.12 21.59
CA SER A 216 -17.69 -9.25 22.14
C SER A 216 -17.84 -10.41 23.14
N ASN A 217 -16.99 -11.43 23.03
CA ASN A 217 -16.92 -12.57 23.95
C ASN A 217 -16.18 -12.26 25.28
N GLY A 218 -15.69 -11.03 25.46
CA GLY A 218 -14.95 -10.58 26.64
C GLY A 218 -13.45 -10.89 26.62
N THR A 219 -12.92 -11.42 25.53
CA THR A 219 -11.48 -11.62 25.36
C THR A 219 -10.81 -10.28 25.07
N GLU A 220 -9.77 -9.96 25.83
CA GLU A 220 -8.94 -8.78 25.62
C GLU A 220 -7.54 -9.21 25.19
N VAL A 221 -7.00 -8.56 24.17
CA VAL A 221 -5.66 -8.86 23.65
C VAL A 221 -4.88 -7.56 23.50
N ALA A 222 -3.81 -7.41 24.29
CA ALA A 222 -2.86 -6.29 24.16
C ALA A 222 -2.08 -6.37 22.83
N ILE A 223 -1.79 -5.23 22.24
CA ILE A 223 -1.13 -5.06 20.95
C ILE A 223 -0.18 -3.88 21.03
N ASP A 224 1.09 -4.13 20.72
CA ASP A 224 2.05 -3.05 20.42
C ASP A 224 2.24 -2.93 18.91
N ILE A 225 2.56 -1.72 18.45
CA ILE A 225 2.57 -1.35 17.04
C ILE A 225 3.99 -1.27 16.50
N LYS A 226 4.33 -2.21 15.62
CA LYS A 226 5.41 -2.01 14.64
C LYS A 226 4.76 -1.51 13.36
N GLY A 227 4.59 -0.20 13.27
CA GLY A 227 3.88 0.47 12.21
C GLY A 227 4.79 1.04 11.13
N ILE A 228 4.21 1.34 9.98
CA ILE A 228 4.86 2.06 8.87
C ILE A 228 3.90 3.10 8.29
N ASN A 229 4.40 4.26 7.90
CA ASN A 229 3.63 5.24 7.13
C ASN A 229 3.70 4.89 5.64
N TRP A 230 2.55 4.86 4.95
CA TRP A 230 2.47 4.68 3.50
C TRP A 230 1.71 5.86 2.88
N PHE A 231 2.46 6.87 2.46
CA PHE A 231 1.91 8.16 2.05
C PHE A 231 1.62 8.25 0.54
N GLY A 232 0.87 9.28 0.18
CA GLY A 232 0.50 9.68 -1.18
C GLY A 232 -0.97 10.08 -1.30
N MET A 233 -1.86 9.48 -0.51
CA MET A 233 -3.32 9.71 -0.59
C MET A 233 -3.74 11.11 -0.13
N GLU A 234 -2.90 11.79 0.63
CA GLU A 234 -3.01 13.16 1.09
C GLU A 234 -2.56 14.19 0.04
N THR A 235 -1.79 13.76 -0.96
CA THR A 235 -1.19 14.61 -1.99
C THR A 235 -2.14 14.91 -3.15
N GLY A 236 -1.68 15.68 -4.13
CA GLY A 236 -2.43 15.97 -5.36
C GLY A 236 -2.76 14.74 -6.22
N THR A 237 -2.07 13.61 -6.06
CA THR A 237 -2.37 12.38 -6.81
C THR A 237 -3.55 11.59 -6.23
N ALA A 238 -3.86 11.82 -4.94
CA ALA A 238 -4.94 11.16 -4.20
C ALA A 238 -4.87 9.62 -4.22
N ILE A 239 -3.66 9.06 -4.32
CA ILE A 239 -3.36 7.62 -4.27
C ILE A 239 -2.14 7.38 -3.39
N PRO A 240 -2.01 6.24 -2.71
CA PRO A 240 -0.73 5.92 -2.10
C PRO A 240 0.28 5.62 -3.22
N LEU A 241 1.55 5.97 -3.03
CA LEU A 241 2.57 5.74 -4.04
C LEU A 241 2.92 4.24 -4.16
N GLY A 242 3.53 3.87 -5.28
CA GLY A 242 4.03 2.53 -5.57
C GLY A 242 3.10 1.64 -6.38
N LEU A 243 1.82 1.97 -6.59
CA LEU A 243 0.82 1.03 -7.16
C LEU A 243 0.81 0.86 -8.69
N TRP A 244 1.77 1.45 -9.40
CA TRP A 244 1.78 1.49 -10.87
C TRP A 244 2.38 0.24 -11.54
N ASP A 245 2.89 -0.74 -10.77
CA ASP A 245 3.54 -2.00 -11.20
C ASP A 245 3.73 -2.16 -12.71
N ASN A 246 4.94 -1.99 -13.20
CA ASN A 246 5.26 -2.12 -14.61
C ASN A 246 6.57 -2.91 -14.81
N SER A 247 7.05 -3.02 -16.05
CA SER A 247 8.25 -3.81 -16.36
C SER A 247 9.56 -3.26 -15.77
N GLN A 248 9.56 -2.06 -15.20
CA GLN A 248 10.73 -1.35 -14.67
C GLN A 248 10.67 -1.17 -13.16
N ASN A 249 9.51 -0.77 -12.61
CA ASN A 249 9.34 -0.45 -11.20
C ASN A 249 7.86 -0.50 -10.77
N GLY A 250 7.63 -0.22 -9.48
CA GLY A 250 6.31 -0.25 -8.87
C GLY A 250 5.94 -1.63 -8.37
N THR A 251 4.87 -1.69 -7.61
CA THR A 251 4.41 -2.89 -6.93
C THR A 251 2.89 -2.87 -6.78
N THR A 252 2.36 -3.83 -6.02
CA THR A 252 0.92 -3.98 -5.78
C THR A 252 0.62 -3.90 -4.30
N ALA A 253 -0.62 -3.57 -3.95
CA ALA A 253 -1.07 -3.58 -2.57
C ALA A 253 -0.93 -4.97 -1.91
N TYR A 254 -1.05 -6.05 -2.70
CA TYR A 254 -0.85 -7.41 -2.22
C TYR A 254 0.62 -7.65 -1.80
N GLN A 255 1.57 -7.20 -2.62
CA GLN A 255 3.00 -7.37 -2.37
C GLN A 255 3.48 -6.51 -1.21
N ILE A 256 2.98 -5.27 -1.10
CA ILE A 256 3.22 -4.42 0.07
C ILE A 256 2.71 -5.12 1.33
N ALA A 257 1.44 -5.54 1.36
CA ALA A 257 0.90 -6.22 2.54
C ALA A 257 1.69 -7.50 2.87
N TYR A 258 2.13 -8.26 1.86
CA TYR A 258 2.96 -9.46 2.06
C TYR A 258 4.32 -9.12 2.67
N PHE A 259 4.99 -8.13 2.12
CA PHE A 259 6.26 -7.63 2.61
C PHE A 259 6.16 -7.16 4.07
N LEU A 260 5.12 -6.40 4.40
CA LEU A 260 4.90 -5.91 5.76
C LEU A 260 4.68 -7.06 6.75
N GLU A 261 3.82 -8.03 6.44
CA GLU A 261 3.60 -9.23 7.27
C GLU A 261 4.91 -9.99 7.49
N LYS A 262 5.74 -10.17 6.45
CA LYS A 262 7.00 -10.91 6.56
C LYS A 262 8.03 -10.23 7.44
N ASN A 263 8.06 -8.90 7.43
CA ASN A 263 8.94 -8.09 8.27
C ASN A 263 8.31 -7.70 9.62
N LYS A 264 7.19 -8.36 9.98
CA LYS A 264 6.43 -8.20 11.23
C LYS A 264 5.84 -6.81 11.46
N PHE A 265 5.69 -5.99 10.42
CA PHE A 265 4.87 -4.79 10.51
C PHE A 265 3.41 -5.21 10.66
N ASN A 266 2.76 -4.70 11.71
CA ASN A 266 1.40 -5.08 12.05
C ASN A 266 0.39 -3.95 11.86
N ALA A 267 0.83 -2.74 11.50
CA ALA A 267 -0.06 -1.63 11.18
C ALA A 267 0.52 -0.72 10.07
N VAL A 268 -0.37 -0.05 9.34
CA VAL A 268 -0.05 1.01 8.39
C VAL A 268 -0.79 2.27 8.80
N ARG A 269 -0.07 3.39 8.94
CA ARG A 269 -0.67 4.73 9.01
C ARG A 269 -0.82 5.24 7.58
N LEU A 270 -2.04 5.58 7.20
CA LEU A 270 -2.41 6.09 5.88
C LEU A 270 -2.72 7.58 5.99
N PRO A 271 -1.80 8.46 5.58
CA PRO A 271 -2.07 9.88 5.39
C PRO A 271 -3.22 10.13 4.39
N LEU A 272 -4.23 10.89 4.82
CA LEU A 272 -5.40 11.27 4.04
C LEU A 272 -5.54 12.79 3.94
N CYS A 273 -6.30 13.25 2.94
CA CYS A 273 -6.63 14.66 2.75
C CYS A 273 -8.12 14.90 3.01
N VAL A 274 -8.44 15.87 3.87
CA VAL A 274 -9.81 16.26 4.23
C VAL A 274 -10.62 16.59 2.97
N ASN A 275 -10.08 17.44 2.09
CA ASN A 275 -10.74 17.81 0.85
C ASN A 275 -11.02 16.60 -0.07
N TRP A 276 -10.13 15.60 -0.13
CA TRP A 276 -10.34 14.39 -0.94
C TRP A 276 -11.40 13.46 -0.34
N ILE A 277 -11.52 13.39 0.99
CA ILE A 277 -12.61 12.67 1.65
C ILE A 277 -13.95 13.31 1.28
N LEU A 278 -14.05 14.65 1.38
CA LEU A 278 -15.29 15.39 1.15
C LEU A 278 -15.72 15.40 -0.33
N THR A 279 -14.78 15.64 -1.24
CA THR A 279 -15.07 15.74 -2.68
C THR A 279 -15.09 14.37 -3.37
N ASN A 280 -14.44 13.37 -2.77
CA ASN A 280 -14.38 11.98 -3.22
C ASN A 280 -14.08 11.83 -4.72
N PRO A 281 -12.98 12.43 -5.22
CA PRO A 281 -12.67 12.46 -6.64
C PRO A 281 -12.33 11.07 -7.18
N VAL A 282 -12.29 10.95 -8.51
CA VAL A 282 -11.63 9.81 -9.15
C VAL A 282 -10.11 9.98 -8.94
N PRO A 283 -9.41 8.98 -8.38
CA PRO A 283 -7.95 9.06 -8.17
C PRO A 283 -7.20 9.13 -9.51
N GLU A 284 -5.91 9.48 -9.47
CA GLU A 284 -5.05 9.45 -10.67
C GLU A 284 -4.79 8.00 -11.13
N THR A 285 -5.74 7.47 -11.91
CA THR A 285 -5.76 6.07 -12.36
C THR A 285 -4.55 5.68 -13.21
N SER A 286 -3.87 6.64 -13.85
CA SER A 286 -2.67 6.33 -14.65
C SER A 286 -1.49 5.84 -13.82
N LEU A 287 -1.52 6.07 -12.51
CA LEU A 287 -0.52 5.64 -11.54
C LEU A 287 -0.94 4.37 -10.75
N ILE A 288 -1.98 3.67 -11.22
CA ILE A 288 -2.40 2.37 -10.67
C ILE A 288 -2.49 1.36 -11.81
N ASN A 289 -1.68 0.30 -11.75
CA ASN A 289 -1.85 -0.83 -12.65
C ASN A 289 -3.01 -1.70 -12.16
N THR A 290 -4.21 -1.47 -12.71
CA THR A 290 -5.41 -2.22 -12.35
C THR A 290 -5.43 -3.68 -12.83
N ASP A 291 -4.59 -4.04 -13.82
CA ASP A 291 -4.44 -5.44 -14.24
C ASP A 291 -3.64 -6.25 -13.23
N GLU A 292 -2.69 -5.61 -12.52
CA GLU A 292 -1.91 -6.23 -11.44
C GLU A 292 -2.50 -5.97 -10.04
N ASN A 293 -3.43 -5.02 -9.92
CA ASN A 293 -4.18 -4.70 -8.71
C ASN A 293 -5.70 -4.92 -8.90
N ARG A 294 -6.11 -6.12 -9.34
CA ARG A 294 -7.51 -6.37 -9.77
C ARG A 294 -8.57 -6.19 -8.68
N ALA A 295 -8.19 -6.35 -7.42
CA ALA A 295 -9.06 -6.12 -6.26
C ALA A 295 -9.13 -4.65 -5.80
N ILE A 296 -8.27 -3.78 -6.33
CA ILE A 296 -8.21 -2.36 -5.95
C ILE A 296 -9.20 -1.57 -6.79
N SER A 297 -10.07 -0.82 -6.10
CA SER A 297 -11.14 -0.07 -6.77
C SER A 297 -10.71 1.36 -7.03
N VAL A 298 -10.60 1.74 -8.30
CA VAL A 298 -10.28 3.11 -8.72
C VAL A 298 -11.51 3.97 -9.03
N LYS A 299 -12.70 3.56 -8.58
CA LYS A 299 -13.97 4.27 -8.85
C LYS A 299 -13.97 5.70 -8.30
N ASN A 300 -13.48 5.87 -7.08
CA ASN A 300 -13.31 7.15 -6.39
C ASN A 300 -12.41 6.94 -5.16
N TYR A 301 -12.00 8.04 -4.53
CA TYR A 301 -11.10 8.09 -3.38
C TYR A 301 -11.52 7.14 -2.25
N MET A 302 -12.79 7.19 -1.83
CA MET A 302 -13.30 6.33 -0.76
C MET A 302 -13.32 4.85 -1.16
N SER A 303 -13.62 4.52 -2.42
CA SER A 303 -13.57 3.13 -2.87
C SER A 303 -12.14 2.60 -2.94
N LEU A 304 -11.17 3.46 -3.28
CA LEU A 304 -9.74 3.14 -3.26
C LEU A 304 -9.30 2.84 -1.83
N LEU A 305 -9.54 3.76 -0.89
CA LEU A 305 -9.25 3.59 0.54
C LEU A 305 -9.83 2.27 1.08
N LYS A 306 -11.11 2.01 0.84
CA LYS A 306 -11.79 0.76 1.23
C LYS A 306 -11.09 -0.49 0.71
N SER A 307 -10.64 -0.47 -0.54
CA SER A 307 -9.96 -1.62 -1.14
C SER A 307 -8.54 -1.85 -0.59
N LEU A 308 -7.82 -0.79 -0.24
CA LEU A 308 -6.51 -0.85 0.41
C LEU A 308 -6.63 -1.40 1.84
N ILE A 309 -7.62 -0.92 2.61
CA ILE A 309 -7.90 -1.42 3.96
C ILE A 309 -8.16 -2.93 3.92
N LYS A 310 -8.95 -3.42 2.94
CA LYS A 310 -9.21 -4.85 2.77
C LYS A 310 -7.97 -5.66 2.37
N ALA A 311 -7.07 -5.08 1.57
CA ALA A 311 -5.80 -5.71 1.21
C ALA A 311 -4.92 -5.95 2.46
N LEU A 312 -4.87 -4.95 3.35
CA LEU A 312 -4.15 -5.02 4.62
C LEU A 312 -4.85 -5.96 5.62
N ALA A 313 -6.18 -5.92 5.68
CA ALA A 313 -7.01 -6.76 6.55
C ALA A 313 -6.79 -8.26 6.29
N TYR A 314 -6.65 -8.65 5.01
CA TYR A 314 -6.38 -10.04 4.62
C TYR A 314 -5.14 -10.62 5.31
N ARG A 315 -4.15 -9.76 5.60
CA ARG A 315 -2.92 -10.14 6.32
C ARG A 315 -2.90 -9.70 7.77
N LYS A 316 -4.06 -9.30 8.32
CA LYS A 316 -4.20 -8.84 9.70
C LYS A 316 -3.30 -7.64 10.04
N ILE A 317 -3.09 -6.76 9.06
CA ILE A 317 -2.38 -5.50 9.25
C ILE A 317 -3.41 -4.44 9.60
N GLY A 318 -3.22 -3.77 10.73
CA GLY A 318 -4.05 -2.66 11.19
C GLY A 318 -3.92 -1.43 10.30
N VAL A 319 -4.94 -0.57 10.32
CA VAL A 319 -4.94 0.71 9.62
C VAL A 319 -5.25 1.83 10.58
N LEU A 320 -4.35 2.81 10.66
CA LEU A 320 -4.59 4.11 11.26
C LEU A 320 -4.84 5.11 10.14
N MET A 321 -6.03 5.72 10.12
CA MET A 321 -6.36 6.76 9.14
C MET A 321 -5.89 8.11 9.68
N SER A 322 -4.92 8.73 9.02
CA SER A 322 -4.36 10.01 9.45
C SER A 322 -5.01 11.16 8.72
N MET A 323 -5.63 12.08 9.45
CA MET A 323 -6.12 13.35 8.90
C MET A 323 -4.92 14.27 8.66
N HIS A 324 -4.23 14.06 7.55
CA HIS A 324 -2.86 14.53 7.34
C HIS A 324 -2.81 15.93 6.74
N THR A 325 -3.58 16.17 5.68
CA THR A 325 -3.67 17.49 5.03
C THR A 325 -5.11 17.99 4.97
N LEU A 326 -5.28 19.31 4.96
CA LEU A 326 -6.59 19.94 4.73
C LEU A 326 -6.93 19.92 3.24
N THR A 327 -5.96 20.27 2.41
CA THR A 327 -6.03 20.19 0.95
C THR A 327 -4.73 19.59 0.41
N SER A 328 -4.68 19.27 -0.89
CA SER A 328 -3.46 18.72 -1.52
C SER A 328 -2.24 19.65 -1.50
N THR A 329 -2.41 20.91 -1.10
CA THR A 329 -1.35 21.93 -1.01
C THR A 329 -1.31 22.63 0.34
N ASP A 330 -2.12 22.19 1.30
CA ASP A 330 -2.22 22.79 2.63
C ASP A 330 -2.22 21.67 3.67
N ASN A 331 -1.07 21.47 4.32
CA ASN A 331 -0.92 20.51 5.41
C ASN A 331 -1.74 20.94 6.65
N GLY A 332 -1.98 22.24 6.80
CA GLY A 332 -2.72 22.88 7.89
C GLY A 332 -1.93 22.94 9.20
N GLY A 333 -1.57 24.13 9.67
CA GLY A 333 -1.03 24.31 11.04
C GLY A 333 -2.07 24.04 12.14
N LEU A 334 -3.36 24.06 11.76
CA LEU A 334 -4.53 23.74 12.57
C LEU A 334 -5.41 22.72 11.81
N TRP A 335 -6.45 22.20 12.47
CA TRP A 335 -7.45 21.32 11.82
C TRP A 335 -8.46 22.07 10.93
N TYR A 336 -8.19 23.33 10.62
CA TYR A 336 -8.99 24.18 9.75
C TYR A 336 -8.13 25.26 9.09
N SER A 337 -8.63 25.84 8.00
CA SER A 337 -8.06 26.98 7.30
C SER A 337 -9.18 27.78 6.62
N ASP A 338 -8.83 28.81 5.85
CA ASP A 338 -9.81 29.58 5.07
C ASP A 338 -10.57 28.73 4.04
N ASN A 339 -9.97 27.62 3.58
CA ASN A 339 -10.55 26.72 2.58
C ASN A 339 -11.29 25.53 3.19
N ILE A 340 -10.94 25.13 4.42
CA ILE A 340 -11.52 23.98 5.12
C ILE A 340 -11.94 24.45 6.51
N THR A 341 -13.24 24.57 6.74
CA THR A 341 -13.75 24.97 8.06
C THR A 341 -13.68 23.81 9.06
N GLN A 342 -13.76 24.11 10.36
CA GLN A 342 -13.90 23.06 11.38
C GLN A 342 -15.13 22.16 11.13
N SER A 343 -16.20 22.70 10.55
CA SER A 343 -17.38 21.91 10.17
C SER A 343 -17.06 20.95 9.03
N ASP A 344 -16.35 21.41 7.99
CA ASP A 344 -15.93 20.55 6.88
C ASP A 344 -15.03 19.40 7.37
N PHE A 345 -14.12 19.70 8.31
CA PHE A 345 -13.28 18.68 8.94
C PHE A 345 -14.13 17.62 9.66
N LEU A 346 -15.14 18.04 10.45
CA LEU A 346 -16.05 17.10 11.12
C LEU A 346 -16.93 16.32 10.14
N ASP A 347 -17.32 16.92 9.01
CA ASP A 347 -18.05 16.22 7.95
C ASP A 347 -17.18 15.14 7.25
N ALA A 348 -15.87 15.34 7.18
CA ALA A 348 -14.94 14.32 6.72
C ALA A 348 -14.85 13.16 7.73
N ILE A 349 -14.83 13.44 9.04
CA ILE A 349 -14.91 12.41 10.08
C ILE A 349 -16.22 11.62 9.99
N ASP A 350 -17.35 12.29 9.75
CA ASP A 350 -18.65 11.63 9.55
C ASP A 350 -18.65 10.75 8.30
N THR A 351 -17.99 11.19 7.23
CA THR A 351 -17.81 10.39 6.01
C THR A 351 -17.03 9.12 6.31
N LEU A 352 -15.87 9.23 6.99
CA LEU A 352 -15.03 8.07 7.34
C LEU A 352 -15.79 7.08 8.23
N THR A 353 -16.38 7.55 9.33
CA THR A 353 -17.09 6.69 10.28
C THR A 353 -18.32 6.04 9.65
N GLY A 354 -19.12 6.78 8.88
CA GLY A 354 -20.32 6.26 8.20
C GLY A 354 -20.03 5.21 7.13
N ASP A 355 -18.87 5.30 6.48
CA ASP A 355 -18.48 4.38 5.40
C ASP A 355 -17.63 3.18 5.85
N LEU A 356 -16.95 3.28 7.00
CA LEU A 356 -15.90 2.34 7.41
C LEU A 356 -16.11 1.69 8.79
N CYS A 357 -17.06 2.14 9.62
CA CYS A 357 -17.33 1.49 10.91
C CYS A 357 -18.14 0.19 10.72
N SER A 358 -17.46 -0.92 10.40
CA SER A 358 -18.08 -2.25 10.27
C SER A 358 -17.05 -3.38 10.32
N ASP A 359 -17.51 -4.61 10.53
CA ASP A 359 -16.70 -5.83 10.47
C ASP A 359 -15.93 -6.01 9.15
N SER A 360 -16.43 -5.43 8.04
CA SER A 360 -15.73 -5.44 6.75
C SER A 360 -14.39 -4.69 6.75
N TYR A 361 -14.18 -3.81 7.74
CA TYR A 361 -12.97 -3.02 7.95
C TYR A 361 -12.50 -3.14 9.40
N TRP A 362 -12.66 -4.34 9.98
CA TRP A 362 -12.33 -4.66 11.37
C TRP A 362 -10.92 -4.25 11.80
N ASN A 363 -9.98 -4.14 10.85
CA ASN A 363 -8.58 -3.81 11.09
C ASN A 363 -8.31 -2.30 11.19
N ILE A 364 -9.32 -1.42 11.04
CA ILE A 364 -9.16 0.01 11.32
C ILE A 364 -9.09 0.19 12.84
N ILE A 365 -7.93 0.60 13.33
CA ILE A 365 -7.70 0.81 14.78
C ILE A 365 -8.24 2.16 15.25
N GLY A 366 -8.33 3.14 14.35
CA GLY A 366 -8.82 4.47 14.69
C GLY A 366 -8.50 5.55 13.67
N ILE A 367 -8.66 6.79 14.12
CA ILE A 367 -8.28 8.01 13.39
C ILE A 367 -7.18 8.72 14.18
N ASP A 368 -6.12 9.09 13.47
CA ASP A 368 -5.20 10.11 13.90
C ASP A 368 -5.77 11.48 13.54
N LEU A 369 -6.13 12.21 14.60
CA LEU A 369 -7.14 13.27 14.55
C LEU A 369 -6.68 14.48 13.75
N LYS A 370 -5.38 14.77 13.74
CA LYS A 370 -4.74 15.78 12.89
C LYS A 370 -3.22 15.61 12.97
N ASN A 371 -2.60 15.51 11.80
CA ASN A 371 -1.14 15.50 11.68
C ASN A 371 -0.52 16.85 12.05
N GLU A 372 0.44 16.87 12.94
CA GLU A 372 1.35 17.99 13.18
C GLU A 372 0.69 19.38 13.34
N PRO A 373 -0.22 19.60 14.31
CA PRO A 373 -0.82 20.92 14.56
C PRO A 373 0.18 21.93 15.17
N TYR A 374 1.11 22.43 14.35
CA TYR A 374 2.23 23.29 14.76
C TYR A 374 1.85 24.77 15.00
N GLU A 375 0.65 25.21 14.60
CA GLU A 375 0.13 26.56 14.93
C GLU A 375 -0.86 26.52 16.11
N ALA A 376 -1.09 25.33 16.69
CA ALA A 376 -2.06 25.14 17.74
C ALA A 376 -1.50 25.43 19.14
N THR A 377 -2.40 25.71 20.06
CA THR A 377 -2.14 25.84 21.50
C THR A 377 -2.71 24.64 22.25
N TRP A 378 -2.41 24.49 23.54
CA TRP A 378 -2.94 23.38 24.35
C TRP A 378 -3.44 23.84 25.71
N GLY A 379 -4.76 23.75 25.93
CA GLY A 379 -5.42 23.96 27.21
C GLY A 379 -5.70 25.43 27.57
N ASP A 380 -5.60 26.35 26.63
CA ASP A 380 -5.90 27.78 26.84
C ASP A 380 -7.37 28.15 26.53
N GLY A 381 -8.11 27.27 25.84
CA GLY A 381 -9.52 27.47 25.48
C GLY A 381 -9.76 28.48 24.34
N GLU A 382 -8.72 28.90 23.64
CA GLU A 382 -8.82 29.75 22.45
C GLU A 382 -9.25 28.92 21.22
N ASP A 383 -9.55 29.58 20.10
CA ASP A 383 -9.96 28.89 18.87
C ASP A 383 -8.87 27.93 18.32
N THR A 384 -7.60 28.20 18.65
CA THR A 384 -6.43 27.38 18.30
C THR A 384 -6.15 26.24 19.27
N ASP A 385 -6.95 26.08 20.33
CA ASP A 385 -6.72 25.09 21.38
C ASP A 385 -6.93 23.66 20.86
N TRP A 386 -5.83 22.96 20.60
CA TRP A 386 -5.86 21.59 20.12
C TRP A 386 -6.44 20.61 21.14
N HIS A 387 -6.33 20.87 22.45
CA HIS A 387 -7.00 20.03 23.46
C HIS A 387 -8.52 20.00 23.24
N SER A 388 -9.10 21.19 23.05
CA SER A 388 -10.53 21.36 22.76
C SER A 388 -10.91 20.85 21.35
N GLY A 389 -10.06 21.08 20.35
CA GLY A 389 -10.22 20.60 18.98
C GLY A 389 -10.21 19.07 18.88
N ALA A 390 -9.16 18.44 19.41
CA ALA A 390 -9.01 16.99 19.48
C ALA A 390 -10.18 16.35 20.22
N LYS A 391 -10.63 16.93 21.35
CA LYS A 391 -11.82 16.46 22.06
C LYS A 391 -13.06 16.47 21.16
N THR A 392 -13.28 17.57 20.45
CA THR A 392 -14.45 17.75 19.58
C THR A 392 -14.45 16.75 18.42
N ILE A 393 -13.30 16.56 17.77
CA ILE A 393 -13.12 15.63 16.65
C ILE A 393 -13.25 14.19 17.15
N GLY A 394 -12.57 13.83 18.24
CA GLY A 394 -12.63 12.51 18.85
C GLY A 394 -14.04 12.12 19.30
N ASP A 395 -14.77 13.05 19.93
CA ASP A 395 -16.17 12.83 20.32
C ASP A 395 -17.11 12.69 19.11
N ARG A 396 -16.83 13.40 18.00
CA ARG A 396 -17.55 13.20 16.74
C ARG A 396 -17.27 11.81 16.15
N MET A 397 -16.01 11.42 16.10
CA MET A 397 -15.59 10.10 15.62
C MET A 397 -16.27 8.99 16.43
N LEU A 398 -16.22 9.05 17.76
CA LEU A 398 -16.78 8.02 18.64
C LEU A 398 -18.30 7.91 18.57
N LYS A 399 -18.99 9.01 18.22
CA LYS A 399 -20.41 8.99 17.92
C LYS A 399 -20.73 8.20 16.65
N GLY A 400 -19.86 8.27 15.65
CA GLY A 400 -19.98 7.49 14.41
C GLY A 400 -19.48 6.05 14.55
N CYS A 401 -18.40 5.84 15.30
CA CYS A 401 -17.81 4.54 15.56
C CYS A 401 -17.23 4.44 16.98
N SER A 402 -17.98 3.86 17.91
CA SER A 402 -17.54 3.70 19.31
C SER A 402 -16.34 2.77 19.48
N ASN A 403 -16.08 1.91 18.49
CA ASN A 403 -15.06 0.86 18.56
C ASN A 403 -13.65 1.36 18.22
N TRP A 404 -13.51 2.57 17.69
CA TRP A 404 -12.22 3.14 17.28
C TRP A 404 -11.52 3.90 18.41
N LEU A 405 -10.21 4.09 18.24
CA LEU A 405 -9.36 4.96 19.06
C LEU A 405 -9.12 6.31 18.37
N GLY A 406 -8.96 7.36 19.16
CA GLY A 406 -8.48 8.67 18.68
C GLY A 406 -7.01 8.82 19.03
N PHE A 407 -6.17 8.90 18.02
CA PHE A 407 -4.74 9.15 18.15
C PHE A 407 -4.50 10.66 18.12
N VAL A 408 -3.78 11.15 19.12
CA VAL A 408 -3.66 12.57 19.43
C VAL A 408 -2.19 12.94 19.45
N GLU A 409 -1.77 13.62 18.40
CA GLU A 409 -0.45 14.24 18.33
C GLU A 409 -0.39 15.50 19.23
N GLY A 410 0.82 15.99 19.45
CA GLY A 410 1.10 17.23 20.18
C GLY A 410 1.02 18.49 19.32
N ILE A 411 1.47 19.60 19.90
CA ILE A 411 1.61 20.90 19.23
C ILE A 411 3.09 21.21 18.95
N TYR A 412 3.40 22.47 18.70
CA TYR A 412 4.76 22.99 18.63
C TYR A 412 4.98 24.07 19.69
N ASP A 413 5.97 23.89 20.56
CA ASP A 413 6.39 24.88 21.55
C ASP A 413 7.93 24.96 21.66
N SER A 414 8.41 25.96 22.40
CA SER A 414 9.84 26.19 22.69
C SER A 414 10.18 25.74 24.10
N HIS A 415 11.36 25.15 24.26
CA HIS A 415 11.82 24.58 25.52
C HIS A 415 13.23 25.07 25.88
N THR A 416 13.47 25.22 27.17
CA THR A 416 14.82 25.42 27.73
C THR A 416 15.06 24.34 28.78
N LEU A 417 15.98 23.42 28.52
CA LEU A 417 16.28 22.29 29.41
C LEU A 417 17.78 22.18 29.67
N THR A 418 18.17 21.93 30.93
CA THR A 418 19.56 21.61 31.27
C THR A 418 19.79 20.11 31.20
N ILE A 419 20.68 19.67 30.32
CA ILE A 419 21.07 18.28 30.12
C ILE A 419 22.61 18.19 30.21
N ASP A 420 23.14 17.28 31.02
CA ASP A 420 24.60 17.13 31.23
C ASP A 420 25.31 18.45 31.59
N ASP A 421 24.76 19.21 32.55
CA ASP A 421 25.25 20.55 32.98
C ASP A 421 25.30 21.62 31.85
N THR A 422 24.63 21.36 30.73
CA THR A 422 24.53 22.27 29.57
C THR A 422 23.08 22.67 29.35
N GLU A 423 22.81 23.96 29.25
CA GLU A 423 21.48 24.48 28.92
C GLU A 423 21.27 24.44 27.40
N TYR A 424 20.15 23.87 26.98
CA TYR A 424 19.73 23.78 25.59
C TYR A 424 18.42 24.53 25.41
N ASP A 425 18.41 25.45 24.45
CA ASP A 425 17.19 25.99 23.86
C ASP A 425 16.86 25.16 22.62
N PHE A 426 15.65 24.60 22.57
CA PHE A 426 15.20 23.77 21.47
C PHE A 426 13.69 23.92 21.26
N TYR A 427 13.20 23.33 20.17
CA TYR A 427 11.78 23.36 19.85
C TYR A 427 11.24 21.94 19.75
N ASP A 428 9.95 21.81 19.98
CA ASP A 428 9.19 20.62 19.62
C ASP A 428 9.39 20.29 18.13
N TRP A 429 9.38 18.99 17.82
CA TRP A 429 9.02 18.58 16.47
C TRP A 429 7.56 18.93 16.26
N TYR A 430 7.15 19.23 15.03
CA TYR A 430 5.73 19.44 14.79
C TYR A 430 4.97 18.17 15.20
N GLY A 431 3.90 18.32 15.98
CA GLY A 431 3.17 17.18 16.52
C GLY A 431 3.80 16.53 17.77
N SER A 432 4.88 17.04 18.36
CA SER A 432 5.50 16.42 19.56
C SER A 432 5.07 17.04 20.88
N GLY A 433 4.74 18.33 20.89
CA GLY A 433 4.56 19.10 22.13
C GLY A 433 3.34 18.68 22.93
N LEU A 434 3.54 17.89 23.97
CA LEU A 434 2.49 17.42 24.89
C LEU A 434 2.77 17.81 26.35
N ALA A 435 3.79 18.62 26.64
CA ALA A 435 4.14 19.05 27.99
C ALA A 435 2.94 19.54 28.83
N ASN A 436 2.02 20.28 28.21
CA ASN A 436 0.82 20.81 28.88
C ASN A 436 -0.29 19.77 29.10
N ALA A 437 -0.20 18.56 28.55
CA ALA A 437 -1.14 17.47 28.79
C ALA A 437 -1.15 16.99 30.25
N ASN A 438 -0.08 17.25 31.03
CA ASN A 438 -0.09 16.99 32.47
C ASN A 438 -1.08 17.90 33.23
N ASN A 439 -1.17 19.16 32.82
CA ASN A 439 -2.08 20.15 33.41
C ASN A 439 -3.49 20.04 32.83
N TYR A 440 -3.58 19.73 31.54
CA TYR A 440 -4.82 19.60 30.78
C TYR A 440 -4.85 18.25 30.07
N PRO A 441 -5.09 17.14 30.79
CA PRO A 441 -5.16 15.82 30.19
C PRO A 441 -6.39 15.73 29.28
N LEU A 442 -6.23 15.08 28.13
CA LEU A 442 -7.31 14.88 27.18
C LEU A 442 -8.16 13.67 27.58
N SER A 443 -9.48 13.82 27.46
CA SER A 443 -10.42 12.71 27.56
C SER A 443 -11.59 12.89 26.60
N PHE A 444 -12.02 11.78 26.00
CA PHE A 444 -13.22 11.73 25.20
C PHE A 444 -14.44 11.36 26.07
N SER A 445 -15.61 11.47 25.48
CA SER A 445 -16.91 11.09 26.05
C SER A 445 -17.02 9.59 26.32
N THR A 446 -16.20 8.78 25.65
CA THR A 446 -16.04 7.35 25.91
C THR A 446 -14.67 7.10 26.52
N GLU A 447 -14.64 6.36 27.62
CA GLU A 447 -13.40 6.02 28.34
C GLU A 447 -12.48 5.12 27.51
N ASN A 448 -11.19 5.15 27.81
CA ASN A 448 -10.15 4.32 27.18
C ASN A 448 -10.02 4.53 25.66
N LYS A 449 -10.28 5.75 25.16
CA LYS A 449 -10.27 6.05 23.71
C LYS A 449 -9.17 6.98 23.23
N VAL A 450 -8.36 7.52 24.15
CA VAL A 450 -7.24 8.42 23.81
C VAL A 450 -5.96 7.61 23.71
N VAL A 451 -5.25 7.75 22.59
CA VAL A 451 -3.86 7.33 22.42
C VAL A 451 -3.04 8.58 22.14
N TYR A 452 -1.97 8.83 22.89
CA TYR A 452 -1.05 9.91 22.57
C TYR A 452 -0.05 9.43 21.51
N ALA A 453 0.10 10.19 20.44
CA ALA A 453 0.81 9.80 19.24
C ALA A 453 1.86 10.83 18.78
N PRO A 454 2.75 11.36 19.66
CA PRO A 454 3.67 12.41 19.28
C PRO A 454 4.64 11.99 18.16
N HIS A 455 5.15 12.98 17.42
CA HIS A 455 6.22 12.77 16.45
C HIS A 455 7.58 12.99 17.10
N TYR A 456 8.60 12.28 16.62
CA TYR A 456 9.98 12.53 17.04
C TYR A 456 10.96 12.14 15.94
N TYR A 457 11.81 13.09 15.53
CA TYR A 457 12.63 12.95 14.34
C TYR A 457 14.14 12.99 14.64
N THR A 458 14.91 12.80 13.57
CA THR A 458 16.37 12.71 13.58
C THR A 458 16.99 13.98 12.96
N PRO A 459 18.33 14.15 13.01
CA PRO A 459 18.96 15.31 12.40
C PRO A 459 18.73 15.48 10.89
N ALA A 460 18.35 14.41 10.18
CA ALA A 460 18.04 14.50 8.76
C ALA A 460 16.84 15.42 8.47
N VAL A 461 15.89 15.51 9.41
CA VAL A 461 14.78 16.47 9.33
C VAL A 461 15.23 17.86 9.75
N TYR A 462 15.88 17.97 10.91
CA TYR A 462 16.48 19.22 11.37
C TYR A 462 17.59 18.94 12.41
N PRO A 463 18.79 19.54 12.29
CA PRO A 463 19.90 19.27 13.18
C PRO A 463 19.76 20.02 14.52
N GLN A 464 18.82 19.59 15.37
CA GLN A 464 18.63 20.19 16.69
C GLN A 464 19.90 20.10 17.54
N SER A 465 20.25 21.20 18.20
CA SER A 465 21.55 21.37 18.88
C SER A 465 21.81 20.33 19.98
N TYR A 466 20.77 19.86 20.66
CA TYR A 466 20.89 18.82 21.68
C TYR A 466 21.37 17.47 21.12
N LEU A 467 21.23 17.21 19.82
CA LEU A 467 21.74 15.99 19.18
C LEU A 467 23.27 15.98 19.02
N TYR A 468 23.94 17.10 19.34
CA TYR A 468 25.38 17.30 19.13
C TYR A 468 26.11 17.84 20.35
N GLY A 469 27.38 17.47 20.51
CA GLY A 469 28.26 17.96 21.58
C GLY A 469 28.75 19.40 21.41
N GLY A 470 28.35 20.05 20.32
CA GLY A 470 28.73 21.40 19.94
C GLY A 470 28.45 21.64 18.46
N GLY A 471 28.64 22.87 18.01
CA GLY A 471 28.41 23.32 16.65
C GLY A 471 27.94 24.78 16.64
N THR A 472 27.96 25.41 15.47
CA THR A 472 27.44 26.76 15.26
C THR A 472 26.31 26.70 14.25
N THR A 473 25.12 27.14 14.62
CA THR A 473 24.00 27.22 13.69
C THR A 473 24.31 28.25 12.61
N GLY A 474 24.37 27.76 11.37
CA GLY A 474 24.58 28.56 10.17
C GLY A 474 23.27 28.98 9.51
N ASP A 475 23.40 29.55 8.32
CA ASP A 475 22.24 29.86 7.49
C ASP A 475 21.50 28.58 7.07
N SER A 476 20.19 28.68 6.79
CA SER A 476 19.36 27.54 6.38
C SER A 476 19.31 26.38 7.38
N GLY A 477 19.58 26.64 8.66
CA GLY A 477 19.45 25.66 9.74
C GLY A 477 20.57 24.63 9.82
N ILE A 478 21.61 24.73 8.99
CA ILE A 478 22.77 23.82 9.09
C ILE A 478 23.50 24.01 10.43
N LEU A 479 24.19 22.96 10.87
CA LEU A 479 25.05 23.03 12.05
C LEU A 479 26.52 22.86 11.63
N GLU A 480 27.25 23.96 11.54
CA GLU A 480 28.68 23.96 11.19
C GLU A 480 29.53 23.50 12.38
N ASP A 481 30.68 22.89 12.10
CA ASP A 481 31.64 22.41 13.11
C ASP A 481 30.99 21.52 14.19
N TYR A 482 29.97 20.74 13.82
CA TYR A 482 29.25 19.89 14.74
C TYR A 482 30.16 18.82 15.36
N VAL A 483 29.85 18.43 16.60
CA VAL A 483 30.55 17.35 17.30
C VAL A 483 29.58 16.21 17.55
N GLU A 484 29.80 15.06 16.92
CA GLU A 484 28.98 13.88 17.15
C GLU A 484 29.16 13.32 18.57
N LEU A 485 28.06 12.87 19.16
CA LEU A 485 28.01 12.34 20.51
C LEU A 485 28.34 10.85 20.56
N SER A 486 28.76 10.38 21.74
CA SER A 486 28.72 8.95 22.06
C SER A 486 27.28 8.46 22.19
N ASN A 487 27.02 7.16 21.97
CA ASN A 487 25.66 6.60 22.12
C ASN A 487 25.07 6.85 23.52
N SER A 488 25.89 6.81 24.57
CA SER A 488 25.42 7.08 25.93
C SER A 488 24.93 8.51 26.08
N SER A 489 25.70 9.49 25.61
CA SER A 489 25.32 10.90 25.70
C SER A 489 24.14 11.23 24.78
N LEU A 490 24.14 10.69 23.55
CA LEU A 490 23.03 10.86 22.62
C LEU A 490 21.74 10.29 23.21
N LYS A 491 21.78 9.07 23.76
CA LYS A 491 20.64 8.43 24.41
C LYS A 491 20.11 9.27 25.57
N THR A 492 20.98 9.74 26.49
CA THR A 492 20.57 10.61 27.60
C THR A 492 19.82 11.85 27.13
N ARG A 493 20.26 12.46 26.02
CA ARG A 493 19.63 13.68 25.49
C ARG A 493 18.33 13.41 24.76
N LEU A 494 18.26 12.30 24.02
CA LEU A 494 17.01 11.81 23.43
C LEU A 494 15.99 11.53 24.54
N GLU A 495 16.36 10.79 25.58
CA GLU A 495 15.50 10.51 26.74
C GLU A 495 15.01 11.80 27.42
N ALA A 496 15.92 12.72 27.74
CA ALA A 496 15.58 13.96 28.43
C ALA A 496 14.65 14.87 27.60
N THR A 497 14.89 14.99 26.29
CA THR A 497 14.03 15.80 25.42
C THR A 497 12.69 15.12 25.14
N MET A 498 12.66 13.80 24.92
CA MET A 498 11.41 13.06 24.83
C MET A 498 10.59 13.21 26.11
N ASP A 499 11.20 13.10 27.28
CA ASP A 499 10.52 13.26 28.57
C ASP A 499 9.94 14.67 28.73
N GLU A 500 10.69 15.72 28.39
CA GLU A 500 10.19 17.10 28.42
C GLU A 500 8.99 17.29 27.46
N MET A 501 9.07 16.73 26.25
CA MET A 501 8.03 16.90 25.23
C MET A 501 6.77 16.08 25.52
N PHE A 502 6.90 14.80 25.92
CA PHE A 502 5.77 13.86 26.01
C PHE A 502 6.00 12.58 26.85
N GLY A 503 7.24 12.19 27.14
CA GLY A 503 7.59 10.87 27.70
C GLY A 503 6.92 10.57 29.03
N PHE A 504 6.75 11.60 29.88
CA PHE A 504 6.06 11.53 31.17
C PHE A 504 4.62 10.98 31.07
N ILE A 505 3.99 10.99 29.89
CA ILE A 505 2.65 10.43 29.68
C ILE A 505 2.63 8.93 30.02
N ALA A 506 3.73 8.22 29.77
CA ALA A 506 3.84 6.80 30.08
C ALA A 506 3.89 6.52 31.59
N ASP A 507 4.31 7.47 32.44
CA ASP A 507 4.56 7.23 33.88
C ASP A 507 3.31 6.79 34.66
N ASN A 508 2.13 7.22 34.23
CA ASN A 508 0.86 6.94 34.92
C ASN A 508 0.06 5.79 34.29
N ASN A 509 0.52 5.23 33.15
CA ASN A 509 -0.16 4.19 32.38
C ASN A 509 -1.65 4.45 32.09
N SER A 510 -2.08 5.72 32.07
CA SER A 510 -3.50 6.08 31.90
C SER A 510 -3.98 5.95 30.45
N ALA A 511 -3.08 6.10 29.49
CA ALA A 511 -3.31 5.96 28.06
C ALA A 511 -2.06 5.36 27.41
N ALA A 512 -2.26 4.69 26.28
CA ALA A 512 -1.16 4.27 25.43
C ALA A 512 -0.42 5.49 24.86
N LEU A 513 0.91 5.39 24.85
CA LEU A 513 1.83 6.29 24.17
C LEU A 513 2.53 5.49 23.06
N LEU A 514 2.56 6.04 21.85
CA LEU A 514 3.34 5.53 20.72
C LEU A 514 3.82 6.68 19.84
N LEU A 515 4.82 6.47 19.00
CA LEU A 515 5.27 7.51 18.08
C LEU A 515 4.43 7.50 16.79
N GLY A 516 3.75 8.62 16.49
CA GLY A 516 2.92 8.78 15.29
C GLY A 516 3.75 8.78 14.00
N GLU A 517 4.92 9.42 14.07
CA GLU A 517 5.99 9.37 13.08
C GLU A 517 7.35 9.43 13.77
N PHE A 518 8.28 8.60 13.31
CA PHE A 518 9.68 8.70 13.67
C PHE A 518 10.57 8.06 12.60
N GLY A 519 11.85 8.43 12.58
CA GLY A 519 12.83 7.92 11.62
C GLY A 519 13.54 9.03 10.86
N GLY A 520 14.15 8.67 9.75
CA GLY A 520 15.06 9.55 9.01
C GLY A 520 15.78 8.80 7.90
N LEU A 521 16.90 9.38 7.48
CA LEU A 521 17.91 8.65 6.73
C LEU A 521 18.53 7.57 7.64
N TYR A 522 18.81 6.41 7.06
CA TYR A 522 19.36 5.26 7.79
C TYR A 522 20.61 4.72 7.10
N ALA A 523 20.46 4.10 5.93
CA ALA A 523 21.55 3.52 5.15
C ALA A 523 22.36 4.60 4.41
N THR A 524 21.75 5.77 4.17
CA THR A 524 22.39 6.88 3.46
C THR A 524 22.95 7.96 4.37
N ASP A 525 23.01 7.73 5.69
CA ASP A 525 23.57 8.67 6.65
C ASP A 525 25.06 8.95 6.36
N LEU A 526 25.40 10.22 6.12
CA LEU A 526 26.76 10.68 5.81
C LEU A 526 27.50 11.23 7.03
N HIS A 527 26.88 11.22 8.22
CA HIS A 527 27.60 11.56 9.44
C HIS A 527 28.74 10.55 9.68
N PRO A 528 29.97 11.00 10.00
CA PRO A 528 31.11 10.10 10.25
C PRO A 528 30.85 8.98 11.28
N GLU A 529 30.10 9.27 12.34
CA GLU A 529 29.69 8.29 13.36
C GLU A 529 28.23 7.83 13.17
N LEU A 530 27.60 8.14 12.03
CA LEU A 530 26.23 7.74 11.69
C LEU A 530 25.19 8.26 12.72
N THR A 531 25.29 9.53 13.14
CA THR A 531 24.39 10.12 14.14
C THR A 531 22.91 10.03 13.78
N THR A 532 22.51 10.17 12.51
CA THR A 532 21.09 10.06 12.10
C THR A 532 20.58 8.64 12.28
N GLN A 533 21.35 7.65 11.78
CA GLN A 533 21.05 6.23 11.96
C GLN A 533 20.92 5.88 13.44
N ARG A 534 21.92 6.29 14.24
CA ARG A 534 21.95 6.03 15.69
C ARG A 534 20.80 6.71 16.44
N CYS A 535 20.32 7.87 16.01
CA CYS A 535 19.13 8.50 16.61
C CYS A 535 17.89 7.60 16.43
N THR A 536 17.73 6.97 15.27
CA THR A 536 16.65 6.01 15.02
C THR A 536 16.78 4.79 15.93
N ASP A 537 17.97 4.18 16.00
CA ASP A 537 18.22 3.01 16.84
C ASP A 537 17.94 3.31 18.33
N LEU A 538 18.47 4.43 18.83
CA LEU A 538 18.30 4.83 20.23
C LEU A 538 16.85 5.21 20.55
N THR A 539 16.11 5.79 19.61
CA THR A 539 14.67 6.05 19.76
C THR A 539 13.89 4.75 19.95
N ILE A 540 14.21 3.71 19.16
CA ILE A 540 13.62 2.37 19.32
C ILE A 540 13.98 1.78 20.68
N ASP A 541 15.25 1.87 21.09
CA ASP A 541 15.70 1.39 22.40
C ASP A 541 14.96 2.07 23.56
N ILE A 542 14.75 3.39 23.49
CA ILE A 542 14.04 4.19 24.51
C ILE A 542 12.57 3.77 24.58
N MET A 543 11.92 3.65 23.42
CA MET A 543 10.52 3.21 23.31
C MET A 543 10.30 1.84 23.94
N ILE A 544 11.18 0.86 23.64
CA ILE A 544 11.10 -0.49 24.21
C ILE A 544 11.38 -0.47 25.71
N ALA A 545 12.43 0.25 26.15
CA ALA A 545 12.83 0.32 27.55
C ALA A 545 11.75 0.93 28.45
N ASN A 546 10.98 1.89 27.93
CA ASN A 546 9.89 2.55 28.64
C ASN A 546 8.53 1.83 28.48
N GLY A 547 8.47 0.72 27.75
CA GLY A 547 7.23 -0.06 27.58
C GLY A 547 6.14 0.68 26.78
N TRP A 548 6.53 1.58 25.87
CA TRP A 548 5.58 2.28 25.01
C TRP A 548 4.91 1.31 24.02
N SER A 549 3.73 1.67 23.52
CA SER A 549 2.91 0.86 22.61
C SER A 549 3.45 0.79 21.17
N GLY A 550 4.71 1.17 20.93
CA GLY A 550 5.35 1.11 19.63
C GLY A 550 5.37 2.44 18.87
N GLY A 551 5.23 2.40 17.55
CA GLY A 551 5.16 3.59 16.69
C GLY A 551 5.12 3.27 15.19
N PHE A 552 5.03 4.31 14.37
CA PHE A 552 5.03 4.21 12.91
C PHE A 552 6.29 4.85 12.31
N ILE A 553 7.09 4.05 11.61
CA ILE A 553 8.26 4.54 10.89
C ILE A 553 7.83 5.43 9.73
N TRP A 554 8.47 6.59 9.59
CA TRP A 554 8.40 7.42 8.38
C TRP A 554 9.65 7.15 7.52
N SER A 555 9.54 6.43 6.40
CA SER A 555 8.32 5.83 5.81
C SER A 555 8.58 4.58 4.95
N LEU A 556 7.51 3.94 4.46
CA LEU A 556 7.60 2.86 3.46
C LEU A 556 8.22 3.38 2.15
N ASN A 557 7.87 4.61 1.80
CA ASN A 557 8.10 5.21 0.49
C ASN A 557 9.57 5.67 0.35
N PRO A 558 10.28 5.31 -0.73
CA PRO A 558 11.60 5.86 -1.03
C PRO A 558 11.58 7.37 -1.28
N GLU A 559 10.43 7.93 -1.70
CA GLU A 559 10.30 9.35 -2.03
C GLU A 559 10.28 10.28 -0.80
N SER A 560 10.34 9.74 0.42
CA SER A 560 10.41 10.55 1.64
C SER A 560 11.65 11.43 1.64
N ALA A 561 11.46 12.75 1.74
CA ALA A 561 12.53 13.73 1.60
C ALA A 561 12.95 14.34 2.95
N TYR A 562 14.26 14.49 3.11
CA TYR A 562 14.94 15.04 4.28
C TYR A 562 15.88 16.18 3.86
N GLN A 563 16.09 17.15 4.76
CA GLN A 563 16.73 18.43 4.42
C GLN A 563 18.23 18.47 4.77
N TYR A 564 18.74 17.55 5.59
CA TYR A 564 20.11 17.61 6.09
C TYR A 564 20.83 16.26 5.97
N ASN A 565 22.00 16.24 5.36
CA ASN A 565 22.87 15.06 5.34
C ASN A 565 24.33 15.38 4.93
N PRO A 566 25.29 15.43 5.88
CA PRO A 566 25.09 15.44 7.33
C PRO A 566 24.60 16.82 7.82
N ALA A 567 24.65 17.09 9.12
CA ALA A 567 24.10 18.30 9.75
C ALA A 567 24.56 19.64 9.15
N ASP A 568 25.75 19.69 8.56
CA ASP A 568 26.35 20.89 7.95
C ASP A 568 25.93 21.10 6.48
N THR A 569 25.15 20.18 5.92
CA THR A 569 24.82 20.15 4.50
C THR A 569 23.31 20.15 4.29
N TYR A 570 22.78 21.32 3.92
CA TYR A 570 21.39 21.48 3.49
C TYR A 570 21.20 20.95 2.06
N GLY A 571 20.13 20.21 1.83
CA GLY A 571 19.80 19.66 0.52
C GLY A 571 18.45 18.96 0.47
N THR A 572 18.28 18.06 -0.49
CA THR A 572 17.14 17.14 -0.56
C THR A 572 17.70 15.74 -0.70
N PHE A 573 17.48 14.93 0.32
CA PHE A 573 17.92 13.55 0.41
C PHE A 573 16.70 12.67 0.58
N THR A 574 16.63 11.56 -0.14
CA THR A 574 15.46 10.69 -0.12
C THR A 574 15.83 9.29 0.34
N GLU A 575 15.05 8.74 1.25
CA GLU A 575 15.22 7.36 1.71
C GLU A 575 13.90 6.84 2.31
N GLY A 576 13.64 5.55 2.10
CA GLY A 576 12.55 4.84 2.75
C GLY A 576 12.92 3.39 3.02
N VAL A 577 11.97 2.64 3.57
CA VAL A 577 12.13 1.19 3.79
C VAL A 577 12.18 0.41 2.47
N LEU A 578 11.58 0.95 1.40
CA LEU A 578 11.78 0.47 0.04
C LEU A 578 12.76 1.37 -0.71
N GLU A 579 13.41 0.80 -1.72
CA GLU A 579 14.23 1.50 -2.71
C GLU A 579 13.34 2.11 -3.82
N ASP A 580 13.89 3.02 -4.61
CA ASP A 580 13.20 3.76 -5.70
C ASP A 580 12.43 2.87 -6.70
N ASP A 581 12.81 1.60 -6.83
CA ASP A 581 12.15 0.64 -7.72
C ASP A 581 10.83 0.09 -7.16
N TRP A 582 10.53 0.30 -5.88
CA TRP A 582 9.40 -0.29 -5.14
C TRP A 582 9.36 -1.84 -5.13
N LEU A 583 10.44 -2.48 -5.55
CA LEU A 583 10.61 -3.94 -5.69
C LEU A 583 11.77 -4.47 -4.83
N THR A 584 12.61 -3.59 -4.34
CA THR A 584 13.73 -3.89 -3.46
C THR A 584 13.51 -3.18 -2.13
N ALA A 585 13.72 -3.90 -1.03
CA ALA A 585 13.75 -3.30 0.29
C ALA A 585 15.16 -2.82 0.63
N ASN A 586 15.23 -1.67 1.29
CA ASN A 586 16.44 -1.18 1.91
C ASN A 586 16.80 -2.10 3.08
N SER A 587 17.75 -3.01 2.83
CA SER A 587 18.05 -4.12 3.74
C SER A 587 18.75 -3.65 5.02
N GLU A 588 19.50 -2.55 4.95
CA GLU A 588 20.16 -1.96 6.11
C GLU A 588 19.16 -1.26 7.01
N PHE A 589 18.25 -0.46 6.44
CA PHE A 589 17.16 0.14 7.19
C PHE A 589 16.27 -0.93 7.83
N LEU A 590 15.89 -1.98 7.09
CA LEU A 590 15.11 -3.08 7.66
C LEU A 590 15.80 -3.79 8.83
N GLU A 591 17.12 -3.97 8.79
CA GLU A 591 17.87 -4.60 9.88
C GLU A 591 17.80 -3.73 11.15
N GLY A 592 17.91 -2.40 11.02
CA GLY A 592 17.71 -1.46 12.13
C GLY A 592 16.34 -1.60 12.80
N LEU A 593 15.31 -1.87 12.00
CA LEU A 593 13.94 -2.06 12.47
C LEU A 593 13.68 -3.46 13.07
N VAL A 594 14.66 -4.36 13.11
CA VAL A 594 14.54 -5.66 13.78
C VAL A 594 14.37 -5.51 15.28
N ALA A 595 14.98 -4.49 15.89
CA ALA A 595 14.87 -4.22 17.33
C ALA A 595 13.42 -4.01 17.80
N MET A 596 12.57 -3.39 16.97
CA MET A 596 11.12 -3.26 17.26
C MET A 596 10.39 -4.60 17.40
N ASN A 597 11.00 -5.72 16.99
CA ASN A 597 10.41 -7.04 17.20
C ASN A 597 10.37 -7.47 18.67
N ASP A 598 11.09 -6.75 19.53
CA ASP A 598 11.16 -7.01 20.98
C ASP A 598 10.09 -6.24 21.78
N LEU A 599 9.22 -5.47 21.12
CA LEU A 599 8.00 -4.92 21.71
C LEU A 599 7.16 -6.04 22.36
N GLU A 600 6.79 -5.86 23.64
CA GLU A 600 6.24 -6.92 24.50
C GLU A 600 5.01 -7.60 23.91
N ASN A 601 4.11 -6.80 23.34
CA ASN A 601 2.82 -7.25 22.82
C ASN A 601 2.77 -7.29 21.30
N LEU A 602 3.91 -7.21 20.59
CA LEU A 602 3.93 -7.22 19.13
C LEU A 602 3.30 -8.49 18.56
N ARG A 603 2.25 -8.29 17.76
CA ARG A 603 1.53 -9.35 17.05
C ARG A 603 0.72 -8.75 15.91
N MET A 604 0.42 -9.55 14.89
CA MET A 604 -0.58 -9.18 13.90
C MET A 604 -1.94 -8.95 14.55
N MET A 605 -2.79 -8.11 13.94
CA MET A 605 -4.07 -7.74 14.52
C MET A 605 -4.94 -8.97 14.83
N PRO A 606 -5.41 -9.13 16.08
CA PRO A 606 -6.26 -10.24 16.47
C PRO A 606 -7.57 -10.25 15.67
N CYS A 607 -8.03 -11.43 15.27
CA CYS A 607 -9.29 -11.62 14.55
C CYS A 607 -10.12 -12.68 15.25
N SER A 608 -11.27 -12.26 15.80
CA SER A 608 -12.29 -13.12 16.39
C SER A 608 -13.43 -13.30 15.39
N GLN A 609 -13.88 -14.53 15.17
CA GLN A 609 -14.91 -14.83 14.17
C GLN A 609 -16.29 -14.37 14.64
N VAL A 610 -17.07 -13.74 13.77
CA VAL A 610 -18.47 -13.40 14.05
C VAL A 610 -19.29 -14.69 14.14
N ASP A 611 -19.93 -14.96 15.28
CA ASP A 611 -20.81 -16.10 15.43
C ASP A 611 -22.00 -16.01 14.45
N ALA A 612 -22.13 -16.99 13.55
CA ALA A 612 -23.17 -17.04 12.52
C ALA A 612 -24.62 -17.06 13.07
N SER A 613 -24.81 -17.18 14.39
CA SER A 613 -26.11 -17.24 15.06
C SER A 613 -26.85 -15.90 15.20
N SER A 614 -26.24 -14.75 14.85
CA SER A 614 -26.95 -13.46 14.85
C SER A 614 -27.73 -13.18 13.55
N SER A 615 -27.59 -14.02 12.52
CA SER A 615 -28.40 -13.98 11.30
C SER A 615 -29.77 -14.65 11.48
N GLY A 616 -30.49 -14.27 12.54
CA GLY A 616 -31.80 -14.81 12.91
C GLY A 616 -32.96 -13.96 12.39
N SER A 617 -33.67 -14.47 11.38
CA SER A 617 -35.12 -14.31 11.18
C SER A 617 -35.67 -12.92 10.84
N SER A 618 -35.57 -12.50 9.57
CA SER A 618 -36.65 -11.72 8.96
C SER A 618 -37.82 -12.66 8.65
N GLY A 619 -38.77 -12.71 9.59
CA GLY A 619 -40.06 -13.35 9.40
C GLY A 619 -40.79 -12.75 8.22
N SER A 620 -41.32 -13.61 7.37
CA SER A 620 -42.31 -13.30 6.35
C SER A 620 -43.65 -13.11 7.06
N ASP A 621 -44.21 -11.90 6.97
CA ASP A 621 -45.66 -11.69 6.91
C ASP A 621 -46.08 -11.56 5.43
#